data_AF-F4RI61-F1
#
_entry.id   AF-F4RI61-F1
#
_cell.length_a   1.000
_cell.length_b   1.000
_cell.length_c   1.000
_cell.angle_alpha   90.00
_cell.angle_beta   90.00
_cell.angle_gamma   90.00
#
_symmetry.space_group_name_H-M   'P 1'
#
loop_
_entity.id
_entity.type
_entity.pdbx_description
1 polymer ?
#
loop_
_entity_poly.entity_id
_entity_poly.type
_entity_poly.pdbx_seq_one_letter_code
_entity_poly.pdbx_strand_id
1 'polypeptide(L)' 'MISKRYLKLLVVFLGLIAIMAPIAEGSPPKRTLNPLAKCGKSNAQCTKGSPLCSGTTPKCSEGGAFKQCPVPITC' A
#
# COMPACT_ATOMS: atom_id res chain seq x y z
N MET A 1 1.51 47.53 21.96
CA MET A 1 1.65 47.83 20.51
C MET A 1 2.64 46.84 19.90
N ILE A 2 2.17 45.93 19.04
CA ILE A 2 3.07 44.99 18.36
C ILE A 2 3.97 45.79 17.42
N SER A 3 5.29 45.66 17.57
CA SER A 3 6.23 46.39 16.71
C SER A 3 6.12 45.88 15.27
N LYS A 4 6.02 46.78 14.28
CA LYS A 4 5.93 46.43 12.84
C LYS A 4 7.02 45.44 12.40
N ARG A 5 8.18 45.45 13.08
CA ARG A 5 9.29 44.52 12.83
C ARG A 5 8.96 43.08 13.22
N TYR A 6 8.20 42.88 14.29
CA TYR A 6 7.79 41.55 14.76
C TYR A 6 6.79 40.90 13.81
N LEU A 7 5.84 41.68 13.28
CA LEU A 7 4.88 41.19 12.29
C LEU A 7 5.57 40.71 11.01
N LYS A 8 6.57 41.44 10.53
CA LYS A 8 7.34 41.08 9.32
C LYS A 8 8.13 39.79 9.54
N LEU A 9 8.73 39.62 10.72
CA LEU A 9 9.43 38.39 11.11
C LEU A 9 8.49 37.18 11.18
N LEU A 10 7.29 37.37 11.75
CA LEU A 10 6.29 36.32 11.90
C LEU A 10 5.77 35.82 10.53
N VAL A 11 5.53 36.73 9.59
CA VAL A 11 5.13 36.38 8.20
C VAL A 11 6.22 35.59 7.47
N VAL A 12 7.49 35.94 7.67
CA VAL A 12 8.62 35.18 7.08
C VAL A 12 8.73 33.78 7.67
N PHE A 13 8.57 33.64 8.99
CA PHE A 13 8.58 32.34 9.66
C PHE A 13 7.42 31.44 9.22
N LEU A 14 6.20 31.99 9.10
CA LEU A 14 5.05 31.24 8.60
C LEU A 14 5.24 30.80 7.15
N GLY A 15 5.83 31.63 6.29
CA GLY A 15 6.17 31.27 4.91
C GLY A 15 7.18 30.13 4.82
N LEU A 16 8.20 30.11 5.69
CA LEU A 16 9.19 29.02 5.77
C LEU A 16 8.56 27.68 6.21
N ILE A 17 7.62 27.71 7.17
CA ILE A 17 6.95 26.50 7.66
C ILE A 17 6.04 25.90 6.57
N ALA A 18 5.37 26.73 5.78
CA ALA A 18 4.51 26.27 4.69
C ALA A 18 5.27 25.53 3.57
N ILE A 19 6.54 25.88 3.33
CA ILE A 19 7.38 25.24 2.30
C ILE A 19 7.87 23.84 2.73
N MET A 20 8.02 23.59 4.03
CA MET A 20 8.50 22.31 4.57
C MET A 20 7.40 21.26 4.73
N ALA A 21 6.13 21.61 4.53
CA ALA A 21 5.00 20.72 4.74
C ALA A 21 4.76 19.60 3.70
N PRO A 22 5.30 19.57 2.46
CA PRO A 22 4.76 18.65 1.46
C PRO A 22 5.36 17.24 1.51
N ILE A 23 6.09 16.85 2.56
CA ILE A 23 6.76 15.53 2.62
C ILE A 23 6.18 14.62 3.72
N ALA A 24 4.92 14.83 4.10
CA ALA A 24 4.20 13.93 5.02
C ALA A 24 3.07 13.14 4.36
N GLU A 25 2.74 13.39 3.09
CA GLU A 25 1.81 12.55 2.34
C GLU A 25 2.56 11.40 1.67
N GLY A 26 3.07 10.51 2.52
CA GLY A 26 3.34 9.13 2.11
C GLY A 26 2.02 8.52 1.64
N SER A 27 1.74 8.63 0.34
CA SER A 27 0.66 7.88 -0.30
C SER A 27 0.78 6.43 0.15
N PRO A 28 -0.22 5.86 0.85
CA PRO A 28 -0.18 4.44 1.15
C PRO A 28 -0.02 3.72 -0.18
N PRO A 29 0.92 2.75 -0.30
CA PRO A 29 1.08 2.02 -1.54
C PRO A 29 -0.30 1.53 -1.93
N LYS A 30 -0.76 1.97 -3.10
CA LYS A 30 -1.99 1.49 -3.72
C LYS A 30 -1.82 -0.02 -3.72
N ARG A 31 -2.44 -0.71 -2.76
CA ARG A 31 -2.46 -2.16 -2.72
C ARG A 31 -3.26 -2.50 -3.97
N THR A 32 -2.55 -2.70 -5.07
CA THR A 32 -3.09 -3.33 -6.26
C THR A 32 -3.71 -4.60 -5.71
N LEU A 33 -5.04 -4.62 -5.66
CA LEU A 33 -5.79 -5.74 -5.14
C LEU A 33 -5.61 -6.84 -6.19
N ASN A 34 -4.45 -7.49 -6.16
CA ASN A 34 -4.17 -8.59 -7.07
C ASN A 34 -5.24 -9.64 -6.77
N PRO A 35 -5.96 -10.12 -7.80
CA PRO A 35 -7.03 -11.08 -7.58
C PRO A 35 -6.46 -12.27 -6.79
N LEU A 36 -7.19 -12.71 -5.77
CA LEU A 36 -6.76 -13.84 -4.97
C LEU A 36 -6.92 -15.11 -5.81
N ALA A 37 -5.90 -15.98 -5.79
CA ALA A 37 -6.00 -17.27 -6.46
C ALA A 37 -7.11 -18.11 -5.82
N LYS A 38 -7.93 -18.75 -6.65
CA LYS A 38 -9.08 -19.55 -6.24
C LYS A 38 -8.83 -21.04 -6.39
N CYS A 39 -9.40 -21.78 -5.47
CA CYS A 39 -9.48 -23.23 -5.43
C CYS A 39 -10.95 -23.60 -5.67
N GLY A 40 -11.37 -23.54 -6.94
CA GLY A 40 -12.77 -23.66 -7.34
C GLY A 40 -13.61 -22.48 -6.86
N LYS A 41 -14.52 -22.72 -5.91
CA LYS A 41 -15.40 -21.69 -5.32
C LYS A 41 -14.78 -21.00 -4.10
N SER A 42 -13.75 -21.59 -3.51
CA SER A 42 -13.09 -21.07 -2.31
C SER A 42 -11.78 -20.39 -2.67
N ASN A 43 -11.26 -19.52 -1.79
CA ASN A 43 -9.92 -18.98 -1.97
C ASN A 43 -8.87 -20.09 -1.76
N ALA A 44 -7.84 -20.12 -2.61
CA ALA A 44 -6.75 -21.08 -2.45
C ALA A 44 -6.01 -20.81 -1.14
N GLN A 45 -5.52 -21.85 -0.48
CA GLN A 45 -4.71 -21.66 0.72
C GLN A 45 -3.24 -21.79 0.37
N CYS A 46 -2.41 -20.90 0.91
CA CYS A 46 -0.97 -21.02 0.86
C CYS A 46 -0.45 -21.60 2.17
N THR A 47 0.64 -22.36 2.11
CA THR A 47 1.38 -22.77 3.31
C THR A 47 2.06 -21.59 3.98
N LYS A 48 2.45 -20.58 3.19
CA LYS A 48 3.04 -19.31 3.65
C LYS A 48 2.61 -18.15 2.76
N GLY A 49 2.22 -17.03 3.36
CA GLY A 49 1.72 -15.85 2.67
C GLY A 49 0.28 -15.96 2.17
N SER A 50 -0.10 -15.06 1.26
CA SER A 50 -1.44 -14.99 0.68
C SER A 50 -1.50 -15.53 -0.75
N PRO A 51 -2.61 -16.17 -1.15
CA PRO A 51 -2.85 -16.64 -2.52
C PRO A 51 -3.08 -15.45 -3.45
N LEU A 52 -2.21 -15.24 -4.43
CA LEU A 52 -2.28 -14.09 -5.34
C LEU A 52 -2.19 -14.54 -6.79
N CYS A 53 -2.77 -13.75 -7.67
CA CYS A 53 -2.66 -13.94 -9.11
C CYS A 53 -1.67 -12.95 -9.70
N SER A 54 -0.63 -13.49 -10.33
CA SER A 54 0.31 -12.74 -11.15
C SER A 54 -0.08 -12.96 -12.61
N GLY A 55 -1.06 -12.17 -13.08
CA GLY A 55 -1.73 -12.41 -14.35
C GLY A 55 -2.55 -13.69 -14.30
N THR A 56 -2.25 -14.66 -15.19
CA THR A 56 -2.89 -15.98 -15.25
C THR A 56 -2.22 -17.02 -14.34
N THR A 57 -1.08 -16.70 -13.75
CA THR A 57 -0.30 -17.66 -12.96
C THR A 57 -0.57 -17.44 -11.46
N PRO A 58 -1.13 -18.44 -10.76
CA PRO A 58 -1.31 -18.36 -9.31
C PRO A 58 0.05 -18.47 -8.60
N LYS A 59 0.29 -17.61 -7.61
CA LYS A 59 1.49 -17.60 -6.77
C LYS A 59 1.14 -17.29 -5.31
N CYS A 60 1.97 -17.74 -4.37
CA CYS A 60 1.89 -17.32 -2.98
C CYS A 60 2.88 -16.16 -2.72
N SER A 61 2.45 -15.09 -2.05
CA SER A 61 3.29 -13.87 -1.85
C SER A 61 4.65 -14.14 -1.22
N GLU A 62 4.72 -15.10 -0.30
CA GLU A 62 5.91 -15.38 0.51
C GLU A 62 6.67 -16.62 0.02
N GLY A 63 6.49 -17.00 -1.25
CA GLY A 63 7.16 -18.17 -1.83
C GLY A 63 6.67 -19.50 -1.25
N GLY A 64 5.52 -19.50 -0.55
CA GLY A 64 4.88 -20.72 -0.07
C GLY A 64 4.35 -21.59 -1.22
N ALA A 65 4.05 -22.85 -0.90
CA ALA A 65 3.34 -23.74 -1.80
C ALA A 65 1.83 -23.58 -1.60
N PHE A 66 1.06 -23.84 -2.65
CA PHE A 66 -0.38 -24.00 -2.49
C PHE A 66 -0.68 -25.29 -1.75
N LYS A 67 -1.61 -25.22 -0.79
CA LYS A 67 -2.15 -26.42 -0.16
C LYS A 67 -2.92 -27.22 -1.21
N GLN A 68 -3.00 -28.54 -0.98
CA GLN A 68 -3.65 -29.45 -1.89
C GLN A 68 -5.10 -29.03 -2.13
N CYS A 69 -5.41 -28.77 -3.39
CA CYS A 69 -6.72 -28.38 -3.86
C CYS A 69 -7.34 -29.54 -4.66
N PRO A 70 -8.62 -29.87 -4.45
CA PRO A 70 -9.29 -30.92 -5.21
C PRO A 70 -9.55 -30.54 -6.68
N VAL A 71 -9.35 -29.27 -7.02
CA VAL A 71 -9.55 -28.68 -8.34
C VAL A 71 -8.33 -27.83 -8.71
N PRO A 72 -8.04 -27.63 -10.01
CA PRO A 72 -6.94 -26.76 -10.44
C PRO A 72 -7.12 -25.34 -9.89
N ILE A 73 -6.01 -24.73 -9.47
CA ILE A 73 -5.99 -23.38 -8.92
C ILE A 73 -6.08 -22.40 -10.09
N THR A 74 -7.03 -21.48 -10.01
CA THR A 74 -7.28 -20.50 -11.06
C THR A 74 -7.12 -19.09 -10.55
N CYS A 75 -6.66 -18.25 -11.45
CA CYS A 75 -6.91 -16.82 -11.45
C CYS A 75 -8.12 -16.58 -12.35
#